data_AF-A0AAU8T4P7-F1
#
_entry.id   AF-A0AAU8T4P7-F1
#
_cell.length_a   1.000
_cell.length_b   1.000
_cell.length_c   1.000
_cell.angle_alpha   90.00
_cell.angle_beta   90.00
_cell.angle_gamma   90.00
#
_symmetry.space_group_name_H-M   'P 1'
#
loop_
_entity.id
_entity.type
_entity.pdbx_description
1 polymer ?
#
loop_
_entity_poly.entity_id
_entity_poly.type
_entity_poly.pdbx_seq_one_letter_code
_entity_poly.pdbx_strand_id
1 'polypeptide(L)'
;MMKIILIILMSISMSPTFAEAQSAPLAPVLPNNPASYGAHAVVDQPSPHAAGEMYFQQKGTGSIPRAFSAKLADIVNGADFGMLCNGSNDDTAALNHALAYAASVAPAVVNLPLSNTHCVITGTVSVLDNVTLAGTHGQTANLSAGVVNLDPMILLAGNGAAIRDLYINASASGQNTRGATIAVRNVNAPVIADVNIQGPFIGIDLNGNQALVDQTIISSIHSAGSIGIRIGALTTYGGTVDARISNTTVIGDPSHPGDAAMQVLDAGGLLVTESDMQMTKIGTQIAPGANQWVAWASLNNTYVGDTNAVNALEIDTRAPSARVEGLECSACWTASAQSDNILIRNTGGGLVSEIHFNGLRNYNGASNGANVKAGTFVTFDASRFCGNGRGGGAAANIVYGPNVSAYAVRNSELGGSCGGLFKAAPQHGIVLAGNNAGGLVSGNDFSGSGTPISGAPTGDSVVSSNLGIDTAPATVASAATIDVHTAPVVMLTGNVKISAIRPTWNGRTLKLIPTKGTASFTTGGNLCNAATAAQNVPVDAYFNGICWNLK
;
A
#
# COMPACT_ATOMS: atom_id res chain seq x y z
N MET A 1 -30.43 10.92 39.20
CA MET A 1 -31.10 9.60 39.15
C MET A 1 -30.73 8.93 37.85
N MET A 2 -30.00 7.83 37.98
CA MET A 2 -29.20 7.15 36.96
C MET A 2 -30.06 6.02 36.36
N LYS A 3 -30.10 5.89 35.03
CA LYS A 3 -30.47 4.64 34.35
C LYS A 3 -29.46 4.38 33.24
N ILE A 4 -28.44 3.61 33.61
CA ILE A 4 -27.48 2.98 32.71
C ILE A 4 -28.15 1.70 32.20
N ILE A 5 -28.31 1.59 30.88
CA ILE A 5 -28.69 0.34 30.22
C ILE A 5 -27.38 -0.38 29.88
N LEU A 6 -27.14 -1.48 30.58
CA LEU A 6 -26.04 -2.41 30.37
C LEU A 6 -26.48 -3.44 29.33
N ILE A 7 -25.91 -3.36 28.12
CA ILE A 7 -26.07 -4.40 27.08
C ILE A 7 -24.91 -5.39 27.23
N ILE A 8 -25.24 -6.60 27.64
CA ILE A 8 -24.31 -7.74 27.72
C ILE A 8 -24.24 -8.36 26.31
N LEU A 9 -23.11 -8.19 25.61
CA LEU A 9 -22.76 -9.01 24.45
C LEU A 9 -22.21 -10.34 24.96
N MET A 10 -22.95 -11.43 24.78
CA MET A 10 -22.44 -12.80 24.90
C MET A 10 -21.66 -13.16 23.63
N SER A 11 -20.35 -13.32 23.77
CA SER A 11 -19.46 -13.90 22.77
C SER A 11 -19.59 -15.43 22.77
N ILE A 12 -20.08 -16.00 21.67
CA ILE A 12 -20.10 -17.44 21.43
C ILE A 12 -18.76 -17.82 20.81
N SER A 13 -17.86 -18.39 21.61
CA SER A 13 -16.62 -19.01 21.17
C SER A 13 -16.91 -20.43 20.66
N MET A 14 -16.86 -20.65 19.34
CA MET A 14 -16.82 -22.01 18.78
C MET A 14 -15.37 -22.49 18.72
N SER A 15 -15.07 -23.53 19.48
CA SER A 15 -13.79 -24.26 19.43
C SER A 15 -13.93 -25.47 18.49
N PRO A 16 -12.98 -25.76 17.60
CA PRO A 16 -12.97 -27.02 16.86
C PRO A 16 -12.39 -28.15 17.72
N THR A 17 -13.18 -29.20 17.92
CA THR A 17 -12.74 -30.46 18.55
C THR A 17 -11.85 -31.25 17.59
N PHE A 18 -10.59 -31.43 17.97
CA PHE A 18 -9.68 -32.43 17.41
C PHE A 18 -10.11 -33.83 17.86
N ALA A 19 -10.29 -34.76 16.92
CA ALA A 19 -10.46 -36.18 17.21
C ALA A 19 -9.08 -36.86 17.16
N GLU A 20 -8.66 -37.35 18.32
CA GLU A 20 -7.40 -38.02 18.58
C GLU A 20 -7.53 -39.53 18.32
N ALA A 21 -6.49 -40.11 17.73
CA ALA A 21 -6.37 -41.52 17.41
C ALA A 21 -6.20 -42.37 18.68
N GLN A 22 -7.04 -43.39 18.85
CA GLN A 22 -6.82 -44.43 19.86
C GLN A 22 -5.97 -45.56 19.30
N SER A 23 -4.82 -45.73 19.94
CA SER A 23 -3.99 -46.93 19.91
C SER A 23 -4.48 -47.94 20.94
N ALA A 24 -4.38 -49.23 20.64
CA ALA A 24 -4.29 -50.27 21.66
C ALA A 24 -3.44 -51.46 21.18
N PRO A 25 -2.69 -52.14 22.08
CA PRO A 25 -1.61 -53.05 21.72
C PRO A 25 -1.86 -54.52 22.15
N LEU A 26 -0.84 -55.35 21.84
CA LEU A 26 -0.42 -56.64 22.44
C LEU A 26 -0.82 -57.95 21.72
N ALA A 27 0.24 -58.63 21.22
CA ALA A 27 0.37 -60.06 20.93
C ALA A 27 0.53 -60.87 22.26
N PRO A 28 0.78 -62.22 22.31
CA PRO A 28 0.98 -63.23 21.24
C PRO A 28 0.29 -64.60 21.51
N VAL A 29 0.55 -65.61 20.63
CA VAL A 29 0.92 -67.03 20.94
C VAL A 29 0.46 -67.99 19.80
N LEU A 30 1.44 -68.63 19.16
CA LEU A 30 1.40 -69.80 18.24
C LEU A 30 0.92 -71.09 18.99
N PRO A 31 0.56 -72.25 18.38
CA PRO A 31 1.16 -72.79 17.14
C PRO A 31 0.31 -73.75 16.25
N ASN A 32 0.94 -74.15 15.13
CA ASN A 32 0.84 -75.44 14.40
C ASN A 32 -0.26 -75.70 13.35
N ASN A 33 0.22 -75.64 12.09
CA ASN A 33 -0.16 -76.40 10.88
C ASN A 33 -0.43 -77.91 11.17
N PRO A 34 -1.12 -78.72 10.33
CA PRO A 34 -0.97 -78.71 8.87
C PRO A 34 -2.22 -78.93 7.97
N ALA A 35 -2.09 -78.40 6.75
CA ALA A 35 -2.54 -78.97 5.48
C ALA A 35 -4.06 -79.16 5.22
N SER A 36 -4.60 -78.28 4.38
CA SER A 36 -5.49 -78.71 3.30
C SER A 36 -5.31 -77.82 2.08
N TYR A 37 -4.77 -78.40 1.02
CA TYR A 37 -4.84 -77.88 -0.34
C TYR A 37 -6.30 -77.54 -0.69
N GLY A 38 -6.56 -76.29 -1.09
CA GLY A 38 -7.89 -75.87 -1.50
C GLY A 38 -7.90 -74.48 -2.13
N ALA A 39 -7.93 -74.47 -3.47
CA ALA A 39 -8.25 -73.35 -4.35
C ALA A 39 -7.43 -72.05 -4.17
N HIS A 40 -6.37 -71.92 -4.96
CA HIS A 40 -5.93 -70.59 -5.39
C HIS A 40 -7.12 -69.88 -6.02
N ALA A 41 -7.57 -68.80 -5.38
CA ALA A 41 -8.44 -67.83 -6.00
C ALA A 41 -7.75 -67.39 -7.30
N VAL A 42 -8.41 -67.69 -8.41
CA VAL A 42 -8.07 -67.18 -9.73
C VAL A 42 -8.06 -65.67 -9.60
N VAL A 43 -6.87 -65.09 -9.61
CA VAL A 43 -6.70 -63.68 -9.96
C VAL A 43 -7.29 -63.59 -11.36
N ASP A 44 -8.44 -62.91 -11.48
CA ASP A 44 -9.01 -62.55 -12.78
C ASP A 44 -7.88 -61.97 -13.62
N GLN A 45 -7.50 -62.72 -14.66
CA GLN A 45 -6.52 -62.23 -15.60
C GLN A 45 -7.11 -60.98 -16.25
N PRO A 46 -6.39 -59.85 -16.29
CA PRO A 46 -6.83 -58.72 -17.07
C PRO A 46 -7.00 -59.19 -18.53
N SER A 47 -8.15 -58.85 -19.10
CA SER A 47 -8.51 -59.05 -20.51
C SER A 47 -7.28 -58.88 -21.43
N PRO A 48 -7.07 -59.74 -22.43
CA PRO A 48 -5.90 -59.66 -23.31
C PRO A 48 -5.90 -58.30 -24.03
N HIS A 49 -5.04 -57.40 -23.55
CA HIS A 49 -4.78 -56.10 -24.15
C HIS A 49 -4.21 -56.29 -25.56
N ALA A 50 -4.57 -55.39 -26.48
CA ALA A 50 -4.06 -55.42 -27.85
C ALA A 50 -2.52 -55.41 -27.84
N ALA A 51 -1.91 -56.26 -28.66
CA ALA A 51 -0.46 -56.40 -28.72
C ALA A 51 0.20 -55.05 -29.10
N GLY A 52 0.89 -54.41 -28.14
CA GLY A 52 1.66 -53.18 -28.36
C GLY A 52 1.41 -52.05 -27.36
N GLU A 53 0.37 -52.10 -26.54
CA GLU A 53 0.12 -51.04 -25.54
C GLU A 53 0.90 -51.29 -24.24
N MET A 54 1.80 -50.37 -23.90
CA MET A 54 2.45 -50.36 -22.58
C MET A 54 1.52 -49.75 -21.54
N TYR A 55 1.42 -50.36 -20.36
CA TYR A 55 0.64 -49.86 -19.24
C TYR A 55 1.55 -49.55 -18.05
N PHE A 56 1.22 -48.48 -17.31
CA PHE A 56 1.83 -48.10 -16.05
C PHE A 56 0.86 -48.34 -14.89
N GLN A 57 1.30 -49.01 -13.84
CA GLN A 57 0.56 -49.13 -12.58
C GLN A 57 1.44 -48.65 -11.42
N GLN A 58 0.93 -47.68 -10.65
CA GLN A 58 1.62 -47.16 -9.48
C GLN A 58 1.75 -48.23 -8.39
N LYS A 59 2.83 -48.20 -7.60
CA LYS A 59 2.91 -49.06 -6.41
C LYS A 59 1.92 -48.58 -5.33
N GLY A 60 1.02 -49.47 -4.89
CA GLY A 60 0.08 -49.22 -3.78
C GLY A 60 -1.24 -49.97 -3.93
N THR A 61 -1.85 -50.38 -2.81
CA THR A 61 -3.18 -51.01 -2.77
C THR A 61 -4.23 -50.07 -3.37
N GLY A 62 -5.03 -50.57 -4.31
CA GLY A 62 -6.06 -49.78 -5.00
C GLY A 62 -5.57 -49.02 -6.25
N SER A 63 -4.29 -49.13 -6.62
CA SER A 63 -3.79 -48.59 -7.88
C SER A 63 -4.40 -49.33 -9.08
N ILE A 64 -4.77 -48.58 -10.12
CA ILE A 64 -5.28 -49.12 -11.38
C ILE A 64 -4.23 -48.97 -12.50
N PRO A 65 -4.07 -49.96 -13.40
CA PRO A 65 -3.25 -49.79 -14.59
C PRO A 65 -3.82 -48.68 -15.49
N ARG A 66 -2.95 -47.82 -16.00
CA ARG A 66 -3.26 -46.78 -17.00
C ARG A 66 -2.37 -46.97 -18.21
N ALA A 67 -2.86 -46.61 -19.40
CA ALA A 67 -2.00 -46.59 -20.60
C ALA A 67 -0.80 -45.68 -20.36
N PHE A 68 0.39 -46.11 -20.77
CA PHE A 68 1.64 -45.36 -20.55
C PHE A 68 1.59 -43.97 -21.20
N SER A 69 1.01 -43.88 -22.40
CA SER A 69 0.73 -42.61 -23.09
C SER A 69 -0.15 -41.67 -22.25
N ALA A 70 -1.22 -42.20 -21.65
CA ALA A 70 -2.09 -41.42 -20.77
C ALA A 70 -1.38 -40.98 -19.48
N LYS A 71 -0.44 -41.78 -18.96
CA LYS A 71 0.36 -41.40 -17.79
C LYS A 71 1.36 -40.29 -18.11
N LEU A 72 2.02 -40.34 -19.27
CA LEU A 72 2.93 -39.27 -19.71
C LEU A 72 2.16 -37.97 -19.98
N ALA A 73 0.94 -38.05 -20.51
CA ALA A 73 0.07 -36.90 -20.74
C ALA A 73 -0.47 -36.22 -19.46
N ASP A 74 -0.19 -36.77 -18.27
CA ASP A 74 -0.49 -36.08 -17.00
C ASP A 74 0.32 -34.78 -16.84
N ILE A 75 1.37 -34.57 -17.65
CA ILE A 75 2.22 -33.39 -17.64
C ILE A 75 2.28 -32.83 -19.06
N VAL A 76 1.96 -31.54 -19.24
CA VAL A 76 2.24 -30.82 -20.48
C VAL A 76 3.57 -30.08 -20.30
N ASN A 77 4.57 -30.39 -21.12
CA ASN A 77 5.85 -29.69 -21.14
C ASN A 77 6.07 -28.98 -22.48
N GLY A 78 6.60 -27.77 -22.45
CA GLY A 78 6.92 -27.02 -23.66
C GLY A 78 7.87 -27.76 -24.63
N ALA A 79 8.71 -28.65 -24.12
CA ALA A 79 9.64 -29.45 -24.92
C ALA A 79 8.91 -30.39 -25.90
N ASP A 80 7.74 -30.89 -25.50
CA ASP A 80 6.90 -31.77 -26.33
C ASP A 80 6.34 -31.04 -27.56
N PHE A 81 6.36 -29.70 -27.53
CA PHE A 81 5.90 -28.82 -28.61
C PHE A 81 7.05 -28.15 -29.37
N GLY A 82 8.30 -28.56 -29.10
CA GLY A 82 9.48 -28.12 -29.82
C GLY A 82 10.23 -26.94 -29.19
N MET A 83 9.94 -26.56 -27.94
CA MET A 83 10.78 -25.61 -27.22
C MET A 83 12.16 -26.22 -26.98
N LEU A 84 13.22 -25.48 -27.34
CA LEU A 84 14.61 -25.90 -27.21
C LEU A 84 15.27 -25.32 -25.96
N CYS A 85 14.88 -24.10 -25.56
CA CYS A 85 15.45 -23.40 -24.41
C CYS A 85 16.98 -23.40 -24.39
N ASN A 86 17.59 -23.18 -25.56
CA ASN A 86 19.04 -23.26 -25.78
C ASN A 86 19.75 -21.89 -25.72
N GLY A 87 19.02 -20.83 -25.35
CA GLY A 87 19.55 -19.47 -25.25
C GLY A 87 19.70 -18.70 -26.56
N SER A 88 19.29 -19.25 -27.70
CA SER A 88 19.38 -18.57 -28.99
C SER A 88 18.15 -18.72 -29.89
N ASN A 89 17.47 -19.86 -29.83
CA ASN A 89 16.33 -20.14 -30.68
C ASN A 89 15.07 -19.52 -30.10
N ASP A 90 14.26 -18.90 -30.96
CA ASP A 90 12.96 -18.38 -30.57
C ASP A 90 11.98 -19.53 -30.28
N ASP A 91 11.59 -19.64 -29.02
CA ASP A 91 10.68 -20.65 -28.49
C ASP A 91 9.22 -20.16 -28.46
N THR A 92 8.92 -18.94 -28.93
CA THR A 92 7.59 -18.31 -28.84
C THR A 92 6.49 -19.17 -29.45
N ALA A 93 6.68 -19.66 -30.68
CA ALA A 93 5.66 -20.44 -31.39
C ALA A 93 5.38 -21.79 -30.71
N ALA A 94 6.45 -22.48 -30.27
CA ALA A 94 6.34 -23.75 -29.55
C ALA A 94 5.60 -23.60 -28.22
N LEU A 95 5.91 -22.54 -27.45
CA LEU A 95 5.23 -22.27 -26.18
C LEU A 95 3.73 -21.93 -26.39
N ASN A 96 3.41 -21.11 -27.40
CA ASN A 96 2.02 -20.81 -27.74
C ASN A 96 1.25 -22.07 -28.18
N HIS A 97 1.89 -23.00 -28.91
CA HIS A 97 1.27 -24.29 -29.24
C HIS A 97 1.00 -25.14 -28.00
N ALA A 98 1.93 -25.20 -27.04
CA ALA A 98 1.74 -25.91 -25.78
C ALA A 98 0.58 -25.33 -24.96
N LEU A 99 0.49 -24.01 -24.86
CA LEU A 99 -0.58 -23.31 -24.15
C LEU A 99 -1.96 -23.51 -24.82
N ALA A 100 -2.00 -23.48 -26.16
CA ALA A 100 -3.22 -23.79 -26.91
C ALA A 100 -3.68 -25.25 -26.70
N TYR A 101 -2.74 -26.19 -26.66
CA TYR A 101 -3.05 -27.58 -26.35
C TYR A 101 -3.57 -27.73 -24.91
N ALA A 102 -2.91 -27.12 -23.93
CA ALA A 102 -3.32 -27.15 -22.52
C ALA A 102 -4.74 -26.61 -22.29
N ALA A 103 -5.18 -25.62 -23.08
CA ALA A 103 -6.55 -25.13 -23.04
C ALA A 103 -7.61 -26.16 -23.49
N SER A 104 -7.21 -27.23 -24.17
CA SER A 104 -8.11 -28.28 -24.68
C SER A 104 -8.13 -29.56 -23.83
N VAL A 105 -7.30 -29.65 -22.79
CA VAL A 105 -7.11 -30.87 -22.00
C VAL A 105 -7.10 -30.59 -20.49
N ALA A 106 -7.06 -31.66 -19.68
CA ALA A 106 -6.78 -31.59 -18.25
C ALA A 106 -5.58 -32.51 -17.93
N PRO A 107 -4.56 -32.05 -17.16
CA PRO A 107 -4.46 -30.73 -16.52
C PRO A 107 -4.07 -29.59 -17.48
N ALA A 108 -4.62 -28.39 -17.25
CA ALA A 108 -4.36 -27.19 -18.06
C ALA A 108 -3.11 -26.41 -17.57
N VAL A 109 -2.00 -27.12 -17.36
CA VAL A 109 -0.74 -26.55 -16.85
C VAL A 109 0.40 -26.88 -17.81
N VAL A 110 1.06 -25.85 -18.35
CA VAL A 110 2.26 -25.98 -19.19
C VAL A 110 3.50 -25.69 -18.35
N ASN A 111 4.38 -26.67 -18.23
CA ASN A 111 5.68 -26.51 -17.59
C ASN A 111 6.74 -26.11 -18.63
N LEU A 112 7.62 -25.18 -18.26
CA LEU A 112 8.81 -24.92 -19.06
C LEU A 112 9.74 -26.15 -19.12
N PRO A 113 10.48 -26.34 -20.23
CA PRO A 113 11.54 -27.34 -20.29
C PRO A 113 12.58 -27.12 -19.20
N LEU A 114 12.98 -28.18 -18.51
CA LEU A 114 14.12 -28.13 -17.60
C LEU A 114 15.39 -27.89 -18.43
N SER A 115 15.95 -26.69 -18.31
CA SER A 115 17.15 -26.27 -19.04
C SER A 115 18.09 -25.47 -18.16
N ASN A 116 19.40 -25.62 -18.41
CA ASN A 116 20.43 -24.77 -17.80
C ASN A 116 20.59 -23.44 -18.55
N THR A 117 19.92 -23.29 -19.70
CA THR A 117 19.85 -22.06 -20.49
C THR A 117 18.43 -21.54 -20.53
N HIS A 118 18.27 -20.30 -20.99
CA HIS A 118 16.96 -19.64 -21.07
C HIS A 118 16.20 -20.01 -22.35
N CYS A 119 14.87 -19.92 -22.30
CA CYS A 119 14.00 -19.99 -23.46
C CYS A 119 13.84 -18.57 -24.04
N VAL A 120 14.27 -18.35 -25.28
CA VAL A 120 14.22 -17.04 -25.91
C VAL A 120 12.83 -16.81 -26.47
N ILE A 121 12.21 -15.67 -26.17
CA ILE A 121 10.88 -15.30 -26.64
C ILE A 121 11.00 -14.02 -27.46
N THR A 122 10.68 -14.06 -28.76
CA THR A 122 10.72 -12.88 -29.65
C THR A 122 9.35 -12.29 -29.99
N GLY A 123 8.26 -12.92 -29.54
CA GLY A 123 6.89 -12.42 -29.69
C GLY A 123 6.02 -12.64 -28.46
N THR A 124 4.74 -12.31 -28.54
CA THR A 124 3.82 -12.45 -27.41
C THR A 124 3.45 -13.91 -27.14
N VAL A 125 3.58 -14.31 -25.88
CA VAL A 125 3.07 -15.59 -25.35
C VAL A 125 1.68 -15.35 -24.76
N SER A 126 0.66 -16.06 -25.23
CA SER A 126 -0.73 -15.87 -24.78
C SER A 126 -1.18 -17.01 -23.86
N VAL A 127 -1.42 -16.69 -22.59
CA VAL A 127 -1.99 -17.62 -21.61
C VAL A 127 -3.52 -17.50 -21.66
N LEU A 128 -4.18 -18.60 -22.00
CA LEU A 128 -5.61 -18.66 -22.29
C LEU A 128 -6.45 -18.95 -21.03
N ASP A 129 -7.78 -19.00 -21.18
CA ASP A 129 -8.73 -19.26 -20.10
C ASP A 129 -8.35 -20.51 -19.29
N ASN A 130 -8.24 -20.36 -17.98
CA ASN A 130 -7.91 -21.43 -17.01
C ASN A 130 -6.59 -22.18 -17.28
N VAL A 131 -5.70 -21.63 -18.13
CA VAL A 131 -4.37 -22.20 -18.38
C VAL A 131 -3.36 -21.59 -17.41
N THR A 132 -2.47 -22.43 -16.88
CA THR A 132 -1.31 -21.99 -16.09
C THR A 132 -0.02 -22.20 -16.87
N LEU A 133 0.79 -21.15 -16.99
CA LEU A 133 2.20 -21.24 -17.36
C LEU A 133 3.04 -21.35 -16.08
N ALA A 134 3.76 -22.46 -15.93
CA ALA A 134 4.59 -22.74 -14.76
C ALA A 134 6.07 -22.86 -15.14
N GLY A 135 6.93 -22.20 -14.36
CA GLY A 135 8.38 -22.35 -14.44
C GLY A 135 8.94 -23.22 -13.29
N THR A 136 10.16 -22.92 -12.87
CA THR A 136 10.84 -23.59 -11.74
C THR A 136 11.30 -22.61 -10.65
N HIS A 137 10.82 -21.36 -10.68
CA HIS A 137 11.13 -20.21 -9.82
C HIS A 137 12.60 -19.72 -9.88
N GLY A 138 13.54 -20.57 -10.27
CA GLY A 138 14.96 -20.23 -10.42
C GLY A 138 15.33 -19.58 -11.75
N GLN A 139 16.57 -19.09 -11.83
CA GLN A 139 17.18 -18.60 -13.09
C GLN A 139 17.47 -19.72 -14.10
N THR A 140 17.23 -20.97 -13.77
CA THR A 140 17.26 -22.12 -14.70
C THR A 140 15.86 -22.35 -15.26
N ALA A 141 15.73 -22.79 -16.52
CA ALA A 141 14.43 -22.95 -17.18
C ALA A 141 13.58 -21.67 -17.13
N ASN A 142 14.17 -20.54 -17.52
CA ASN A 142 13.56 -19.21 -17.47
C ASN A 142 13.14 -18.69 -18.84
N LEU A 143 12.33 -17.62 -18.87
CA LEU A 143 12.04 -16.88 -20.11
C LEU A 143 12.95 -15.66 -20.24
N SER A 144 13.41 -15.40 -21.46
CA SER A 144 14.29 -14.30 -21.79
C SER A 144 13.79 -13.59 -23.04
N ALA A 145 13.67 -12.26 -22.99
CA ALA A 145 13.26 -11.48 -24.15
C ALA A 145 14.34 -11.56 -25.24
N GLY A 146 13.97 -12.02 -26.43
CA GLY A 146 14.82 -12.16 -27.62
C GLY A 146 14.85 -10.92 -28.53
N VAL A 147 14.01 -9.92 -28.22
CA VAL A 147 14.05 -8.59 -28.83
C VAL A 147 13.74 -7.52 -27.77
N VAL A 148 14.21 -6.29 -27.98
CA VAL A 148 13.81 -5.14 -27.14
C VAL A 148 12.36 -4.75 -27.38
N ASN A 149 11.72 -4.16 -26.38
CA ASN A 149 10.40 -3.54 -26.49
C ASN A 149 9.27 -4.52 -26.87
N LEU A 150 9.32 -5.76 -26.38
CA LEU A 150 8.18 -6.68 -26.45
C LEU A 150 6.98 -6.07 -25.73
N ASP A 151 5.82 -6.11 -26.38
CA ASP A 151 4.63 -5.43 -25.87
C ASP A 151 3.33 -6.17 -26.24
N PRO A 152 2.80 -7.03 -25.34
CA PRO A 152 3.49 -7.58 -24.18
C PRO A 152 4.37 -8.79 -24.54
N MET A 153 5.33 -9.13 -23.68
CA MET A 153 6.03 -10.42 -23.75
C MET A 153 5.08 -11.58 -23.39
N ILE A 154 4.30 -11.44 -22.30
CA ILE A 154 3.27 -12.39 -21.89
C ILE A 154 1.93 -11.67 -21.76
N LEU A 155 0.90 -12.22 -22.39
CA LEU A 155 -0.47 -11.75 -22.32
C LEU A 155 -1.32 -12.76 -21.52
N LEU A 156 -1.85 -12.35 -20.37
CA LEU A 156 -2.94 -13.06 -19.69
C LEU A 156 -4.25 -12.69 -20.40
N ALA A 157 -4.64 -13.54 -21.35
CA ALA A 157 -5.72 -13.27 -22.29
C ALA A 157 -7.09 -13.82 -21.85
N GLY A 158 -7.10 -14.72 -20.87
CA GLY A 158 -8.30 -15.42 -20.42
C GLY A 158 -8.61 -15.31 -18.93
N ASN A 159 -9.87 -15.58 -18.56
CA ASN A 159 -10.32 -15.68 -17.18
C ASN A 159 -9.58 -16.83 -16.48
N GLY A 160 -9.10 -16.59 -15.26
CA GLY A 160 -8.33 -17.59 -14.52
C GLY A 160 -6.97 -17.95 -15.13
N ALA A 161 -6.52 -17.23 -16.17
CA ALA A 161 -5.18 -17.41 -16.72
C ALA A 161 -4.13 -17.11 -15.65
N ALA A 162 -3.11 -17.97 -15.54
CA ALA A 162 -2.15 -17.91 -14.46
C ALA A 162 -0.69 -18.03 -14.94
N ILE A 163 0.20 -17.32 -14.24
CA ILE A 163 1.65 -17.52 -14.30
C ILE A 163 2.13 -17.86 -12.88
N ARG A 164 2.96 -18.90 -12.77
CA ARG A 164 3.51 -19.37 -11.50
C ARG A 164 4.98 -19.71 -11.61
N ASP A 165 5.73 -19.49 -10.53
CA ASP A 165 7.08 -20.00 -10.34
C ASP A 165 8.01 -19.64 -11.51
N LEU A 166 8.05 -18.37 -11.91
CA LEU A 166 8.69 -17.99 -13.17
C LEU A 166 9.75 -16.91 -13.00
N TYR A 167 10.94 -17.14 -13.56
CA TYR A 167 11.92 -16.08 -13.79
C TYR A 167 11.80 -15.54 -15.22
N ILE A 168 11.79 -14.22 -15.36
CA ILE A 168 11.70 -13.51 -16.64
C ILE A 168 12.81 -12.47 -16.71
N ASN A 169 13.76 -12.64 -17.64
CA ASN A 169 14.69 -11.58 -18.03
C ASN A 169 14.11 -10.77 -19.19
N ALA A 170 13.44 -9.66 -18.87
CA ALA A 170 12.82 -8.79 -19.86
C ALA A 170 13.84 -7.93 -20.64
N SER A 171 15.10 -7.86 -20.18
CA SER A 171 16.13 -6.97 -20.74
C SER A 171 17.27 -7.69 -21.47
N ALA A 172 17.16 -9.02 -21.66
CA ALA A 172 18.25 -9.81 -22.24
C ALA A 172 18.67 -9.39 -23.66
N SER A 173 17.78 -8.76 -24.41
CA SER A 173 18.05 -8.25 -25.76
C SER A 173 18.48 -6.78 -25.81
N GLY A 174 18.68 -6.15 -24.65
CA GLY A 174 19.02 -4.74 -24.52
C GLY A 174 17.98 -3.96 -23.71
N GLN A 175 18.25 -2.67 -23.52
CA GLN A 175 17.41 -1.80 -22.72
C GLN A 175 16.06 -1.53 -23.39
N ASN A 176 14.98 -1.71 -22.63
CA ASN A 176 13.62 -1.39 -23.06
C ASN A 176 13.33 0.11 -22.89
N THR A 177 12.60 0.67 -23.85
CA THR A 177 12.08 2.05 -23.85
C THR A 177 10.55 2.11 -23.93
N ARG A 178 9.89 0.95 -24.11
CA ARG A 178 8.44 0.75 -24.09
C ARG A 178 8.12 -0.72 -23.83
N GLY A 179 6.83 -1.02 -23.66
CA GLY A 179 6.28 -2.37 -23.62
C GLY A 179 6.14 -2.96 -22.22
N ALA A 180 5.19 -3.89 -22.08
CA ALA A 180 4.94 -4.63 -20.85
C ALA A 180 5.53 -6.04 -20.87
N THR A 181 6.09 -6.48 -19.74
CA THR A 181 6.55 -7.86 -19.59
C THR A 181 5.34 -8.79 -19.45
N ILE A 182 4.44 -8.47 -18.51
CA ILE A 182 3.15 -9.13 -18.37
C ILE A 182 2.06 -8.09 -18.57
N ALA A 183 1.12 -8.34 -19.48
CA ALA A 183 -0.10 -7.55 -19.59
C ALA A 183 -1.33 -8.43 -19.35
N VAL A 184 -2.33 -7.85 -18.67
CA VAL A 184 -3.60 -8.52 -18.37
C VAL A 184 -4.70 -7.86 -19.18
N ARG A 185 -5.42 -8.64 -20.00
CA ARG A 185 -6.43 -8.14 -20.96
C ARG A 185 -7.80 -7.88 -20.34
N ASN A 186 -7.84 -7.23 -19.18
CA ASN A 186 -9.09 -6.95 -18.47
C ASN A 186 -9.97 -8.20 -18.24
N VAL A 187 -9.34 -9.28 -17.77
CA VAL A 187 -9.97 -10.58 -17.50
C VAL A 187 -10.33 -10.73 -16.02
N ASN A 188 -11.13 -11.74 -15.68
CA ASN A 188 -11.51 -12.03 -14.30
C ASN A 188 -10.56 -13.04 -13.64
N ALA A 189 -10.17 -12.74 -12.40
CA ALA A 189 -9.34 -13.58 -11.54
C ALA A 189 -8.04 -14.13 -12.17
N PRO A 190 -7.26 -13.35 -12.94
CA PRO A 190 -5.92 -13.77 -13.36
C PRO A 190 -4.97 -13.86 -12.17
N VAL A 191 -3.99 -14.77 -12.24
CA VAL A 191 -3.03 -15.01 -11.16
C VAL A 191 -1.59 -14.82 -11.65
N ILE A 192 -0.82 -14.03 -10.93
CA ILE A 192 0.63 -13.88 -11.09
C ILE A 192 1.23 -14.18 -9.72
N ALA A 193 1.87 -15.33 -9.56
CA ALA A 193 2.40 -15.76 -8.27
C ALA A 193 3.83 -16.29 -8.39
N ASP A 194 4.68 -15.97 -7.42
CA ASP A 194 6.04 -16.49 -7.34
C ASP A 194 6.87 -16.16 -8.61
N VAL A 195 6.68 -14.96 -9.15
CA VAL A 195 7.32 -14.48 -10.38
C VAL A 195 8.45 -13.50 -10.06
N ASN A 196 9.60 -13.65 -10.72
CA ASN A 196 10.71 -12.70 -10.69
C ASN A 196 10.92 -12.09 -12.08
N ILE A 197 10.78 -10.77 -12.18
CA ILE A 197 10.95 -10.00 -13.42
C ILE A 197 12.18 -9.10 -13.27
N GLN A 198 13.12 -9.21 -14.21
CA GLN A 198 14.31 -8.37 -14.25
C GLN A 198 14.34 -7.44 -15.47
N GLY A 199 14.62 -6.16 -15.23
CA GLY A 199 14.85 -5.14 -16.26
C GLY A 199 13.65 -4.80 -17.16
N PRO A 200 12.40 -4.76 -16.65
CA PRO A 200 11.26 -4.42 -17.50
C PRO A 200 11.22 -2.90 -17.81
N PHE A 201 10.48 -2.53 -18.87
CA PHE A 201 9.98 -1.16 -19.00
C PHE A 201 8.68 -0.98 -18.22
N ILE A 202 7.65 -1.78 -18.53
CA ILE A 202 6.53 -2.03 -17.63
C ILE A 202 6.63 -3.47 -17.13
N GLY A 203 6.71 -3.71 -15.82
CA GLY A 203 6.77 -5.06 -15.27
C GLY A 203 5.44 -5.79 -15.45
N ILE A 204 4.39 -5.27 -14.82
CA ILE A 204 3.03 -5.79 -14.91
C ILE A 204 2.08 -4.64 -15.27
N ASP A 205 1.35 -4.80 -16.38
CA ASP A 205 0.23 -3.92 -16.75
C ASP A 205 -1.10 -4.60 -16.38
N LEU A 206 -1.56 -4.29 -15.19
CA LEU A 206 -2.64 -4.96 -14.49
C LEU A 206 -3.99 -4.29 -14.79
N ASN A 207 -4.85 -5.01 -15.51
CA ASN A 207 -6.23 -4.62 -15.78
C ASN A 207 -7.13 -5.82 -15.53
N GLY A 208 -8.40 -5.59 -15.22
CA GLY A 208 -9.35 -6.67 -14.95
C GLY A 208 -9.66 -6.85 -13.49
N ASN A 209 -10.67 -7.67 -13.24
CA ASN A 209 -11.32 -7.79 -11.96
C ASN A 209 -10.69 -8.91 -11.13
N GLN A 210 -10.45 -8.66 -9.84
CA GLN A 210 -9.91 -9.66 -8.90
C GLN A 210 -8.57 -10.26 -9.32
N ALA A 211 -7.73 -9.50 -10.02
CA ALA A 211 -6.40 -9.93 -10.37
C ALA A 211 -5.54 -10.12 -9.10
N LEU A 212 -4.88 -11.27 -8.98
CA LEU A 212 -4.00 -11.61 -7.87
C LEU A 212 -2.54 -11.49 -8.31
N VAL A 213 -1.76 -10.69 -7.58
CA VAL A 213 -0.29 -10.66 -7.65
C VAL A 213 0.27 -11.02 -6.29
N ASP A 214 1.02 -12.11 -6.19
CA ASP A 214 1.54 -12.62 -4.93
C ASP A 214 3.01 -13.02 -5.04
N GLN A 215 3.77 -12.85 -3.95
CA GLN A 215 5.18 -13.28 -3.83
C GLN A 215 6.04 -12.95 -5.05
N THR A 216 5.83 -11.77 -5.61
CA THR A 216 6.43 -11.35 -6.89
C THR A 216 7.54 -10.34 -6.65
N ILE A 217 8.63 -10.47 -7.41
CA ILE A 217 9.76 -9.52 -7.40
C ILE A 217 9.88 -8.88 -8.78
N ILE A 218 9.92 -7.55 -8.84
CA ILE A 218 10.20 -6.79 -10.05
C ILE A 218 11.41 -5.91 -9.78
N SER A 219 12.49 -6.09 -10.54
CA SER A 219 13.77 -5.45 -10.23
C SER A 219 14.38 -4.75 -11.45
N SER A 220 15.28 -3.80 -11.17
CA SER A 220 16.03 -3.04 -12.18
C SER A 220 15.12 -2.22 -13.11
N ILE A 221 14.06 -1.62 -12.56
CA ILE A 221 13.18 -0.73 -13.32
C ILE A 221 13.94 0.55 -13.64
N HIS A 222 14.18 0.78 -14.93
CA HIS A 222 15.21 1.69 -15.40
C HIS A 222 14.64 2.71 -16.39
N SER A 223 15.04 3.98 -16.21
CA SER A 223 14.81 5.10 -17.14
C SER A 223 13.39 5.68 -17.14
N ALA A 224 13.26 6.89 -17.68
CA ALA A 224 12.00 7.61 -17.75
C ALA A 224 10.92 6.82 -18.52
N GLY A 225 9.69 6.91 -18.05
CA GLY A 225 8.52 6.18 -18.57
C GLY A 225 8.35 4.76 -18.02
N SER A 226 9.36 4.18 -17.37
CA SER A 226 9.29 2.81 -16.85
C SER A 226 8.54 2.74 -15.52
N ILE A 227 7.78 1.67 -15.33
CA ILE A 227 6.90 1.43 -14.19
C ILE A 227 7.01 -0.05 -13.77
N GLY A 228 7.08 -0.33 -12.47
CA GLY A 228 7.05 -1.72 -12.00
C GLY A 228 5.69 -2.38 -12.23
N ILE A 229 4.66 -1.88 -11.55
CA ILE A 229 3.27 -2.33 -11.69
C ILE A 229 2.40 -1.13 -12.06
N ARG A 230 1.69 -1.21 -13.18
CA ARG A 230 0.70 -0.20 -13.61
C ARG A 230 -0.70 -0.81 -13.50
N ILE A 231 -1.63 -0.09 -12.89
CA ILE A 231 -2.96 -0.60 -12.55
C ILE A 231 -4.04 0.27 -13.21
N GLY A 232 -4.91 -0.35 -14.00
CA GLY A 232 -6.09 0.27 -14.59
C GLY A 232 -5.81 1.23 -15.75
N ALA A 233 -4.75 0.97 -16.52
CA ALA A 233 -4.42 1.78 -17.70
C ALA A 233 -5.48 1.69 -18.82
N LEU A 234 -6.27 0.62 -18.85
CA LEU A 234 -7.31 0.37 -19.85
C LEU A 234 -8.74 0.55 -19.33
N THR A 235 -8.90 1.05 -18.09
CA THR A 235 -10.18 1.08 -17.41
C THR A 235 -10.55 2.50 -16.95
N THR A 236 -11.83 2.68 -16.63
CA THR A 236 -12.41 3.96 -16.21
C THR A 236 -13.47 3.73 -15.13
N TYR A 237 -13.72 4.79 -14.36
CA TYR A 237 -14.74 4.88 -13.32
C TYR A 237 -14.61 3.83 -12.20
N GLY A 238 -13.42 3.24 -12.01
CA GLY A 238 -13.15 2.21 -11.01
C GLY A 238 -13.94 0.91 -11.18
N GLY A 239 -14.69 0.73 -12.27
CA GLY A 239 -15.73 -0.31 -12.37
C GLY A 239 -15.23 -1.71 -12.75
N THR A 240 -13.94 -1.88 -13.03
CA THR A 240 -13.41 -3.13 -13.63
C THR A 240 -12.05 -3.56 -13.09
N VAL A 241 -11.46 -2.82 -12.14
CA VAL A 241 -10.14 -3.15 -11.56
C VAL A 241 -10.23 -3.22 -10.05
N ASP A 242 -10.08 -4.43 -9.54
CA ASP A 242 -10.08 -4.76 -8.11
C ASP A 242 -8.90 -5.70 -7.82
N ALA A 243 -7.68 -5.17 -7.95
CA ALA A 243 -6.48 -5.96 -7.78
C ALA A 243 -6.20 -6.29 -6.30
N ARG A 244 -5.65 -7.48 -6.06
CA ARG A 244 -5.13 -7.97 -4.79
C ARG A 244 -3.63 -8.19 -4.97
N ILE A 245 -2.81 -7.36 -4.34
CA ILE A 245 -1.35 -7.42 -4.45
C ILE A 245 -0.78 -7.72 -3.06
N SER A 246 -0.08 -8.83 -2.90
CA SER A 246 0.49 -9.26 -1.63
C SER A 246 1.95 -9.67 -1.76
N ASN A 247 2.72 -9.47 -0.69
CA ASN A 247 4.09 -10.00 -0.55
C ASN A 247 4.98 -9.69 -1.76
N THR A 248 4.79 -8.52 -2.37
CA THR A 248 5.39 -8.14 -3.64
C THR A 248 6.44 -7.07 -3.44
N THR A 249 7.61 -7.24 -4.02
CA THR A 249 8.72 -6.28 -3.94
C THR A 249 9.03 -5.70 -5.31
N VAL A 250 9.08 -4.38 -5.41
CA VAL A 250 9.36 -3.66 -6.65
C VAL A 250 10.54 -2.71 -6.42
N ILE A 251 11.60 -2.84 -7.21
CA ILE A 251 12.87 -2.15 -6.99
C ILE A 251 13.34 -1.46 -8.28
N GLY A 252 13.50 -0.15 -8.21
CA GLY A 252 14.10 0.66 -9.28
C GLY A 252 15.60 0.51 -9.38
N ASP A 253 16.16 0.87 -10.54
CA ASP A 253 17.60 1.08 -10.66
C ASP A 253 18.02 2.34 -9.87
N PRO A 254 18.92 2.26 -8.89
CA PRO A 254 19.25 3.40 -8.03
C PRO A 254 20.02 4.51 -8.76
N SER A 255 20.68 4.19 -9.88
CA SER A 255 21.45 5.15 -10.68
C SER A 255 20.59 5.87 -11.71
N HIS A 256 19.58 5.20 -12.23
CA HIS A 256 18.69 5.69 -13.28
C HIS A 256 17.24 5.25 -13.00
N PRO A 257 16.63 5.78 -11.92
CA PRO A 257 15.37 5.25 -11.41
C PRO A 257 14.23 5.39 -12.42
N GLY A 258 13.43 4.33 -12.53
CA GLY A 258 12.13 4.38 -13.19
C GLY A 258 11.16 5.36 -12.55
N ASP A 259 10.06 5.67 -13.23
CA ASP A 259 9.15 6.73 -12.80
C ASP A 259 8.33 6.34 -11.56
N ALA A 260 7.82 5.11 -11.51
CA ALA A 260 7.08 4.61 -10.36
C ALA A 260 7.33 3.11 -10.12
N ALA A 261 7.39 2.68 -8.85
CA ALA A 261 7.38 1.25 -8.55
C ALA A 261 5.95 0.71 -8.74
N MET A 262 4.95 1.41 -8.18
CA MET A 262 3.55 1.15 -8.44
C MET A 262 2.84 2.41 -8.93
N GLN A 263 2.12 2.33 -10.06
CA GLN A 263 1.26 3.39 -10.57
C GLN A 263 -0.19 2.92 -10.62
N VAL A 264 -1.08 3.61 -9.91
CA VAL A 264 -2.52 3.37 -9.91
C VAL A 264 -3.21 4.47 -10.69
N LEU A 265 -3.84 4.10 -11.79
CA LEU A 265 -4.59 5.01 -12.65
C LEU A 265 -6.08 4.87 -12.39
N ASP A 266 -6.59 3.65 -12.27
CA ASP A 266 -8.01 3.35 -12.04
C ASP A 266 -8.16 2.08 -11.20
N ALA A 267 -8.99 2.13 -10.15
CA ALA A 267 -9.33 0.99 -9.30
C ALA A 267 -10.55 1.28 -8.41
N GLY A 268 -11.42 0.28 -8.23
CA GLY A 268 -12.58 0.35 -7.33
C GLY A 268 -12.55 -0.76 -6.29
N GLY A 269 -11.56 -0.73 -5.40
CA GLY A 269 -11.35 -1.78 -4.38
C GLY A 269 -9.93 -2.32 -4.24
N LEU A 270 -8.92 -1.65 -4.82
CA LEU A 270 -7.51 -2.08 -4.76
C LEU A 270 -7.09 -2.45 -3.33
N LEU A 271 -6.50 -3.63 -3.15
CA LEU A 271 -5.90 -4.06 -1.89
C LEU A 271 -4.43 -4.39 -2.11
N VAL A 272 -3.54 -3.70 -1.37
CA VAL A 272 -2.10 -3.99 -1.38
C VAL A 272 -1.62 -4.27 0.03
N THR A 273 -1.05 -5.45 0.27
CA THR A 273 -0.63 -5.91 1.60
C THR A 273 0.82 -6.36 1.62
N GLU A 274 1.54 -6.05 2.70
CA GLU A 274 2.87 -6.63 2.99
C GLU A 274 3.86 -6.53 1.82
N SER A 275 3.78 -5.43 1.08
CA SER A 275 4.55 -5.22 -0.15
C SER A 275 5.54 -4.05 0.01
N ASP A 276 6.48 -3.93 -0.93
CA ASP A 276 7.58 -2.97 -0.83
C ASP A 276 7.93 -2.32 -2.17
N MET A 277 8.00 -0.99 -2.18
CA MET A 277 8.13 -0.14 -3.37
C MET A 277 9.38 0.75 -3.23
N GLN A 278 10.50 0.34 -3.81
CA GLN A 278 11.82 0.90 -3.51
C GLN A 278 12.51 1.54 -4.71
N MET A 279 13.34 2.56 -4.44
CA MET A 279 14.39 3.09 -5.32
C MET A 279 13.97 3.63 -6.70
N THR A 280 12.69 3.62 -7.06
CA THR A 280 12.14 4.41 -8.18
C THR A 280 12.06 5.89 -7.83
N LYS A 281 11.71 6.76 -8.78
CA LYS A 281 11.47 8.18 -8.52
C LYS A 281 10.32 8.35 -7.53
N ILE A 282 9.22 7.65 -7.78
CA ILE A 282 8.08 7.59 -6.86
C ILE A 282 7.88 6.14 -6.44
N GLY A 283 7.73 5.86 -5.14
CA GLY A 283 7.40 4.51 -4.68
C GLY A 283 6.03 4.10 -5.20
N THR A 284 5.00 4.73 -4.66
CA THR A 284 3.61 4.55 -5.10
C THR A 284 3.07 5.86 -5.65
N GLN A 285 2.56 5.83 -6.88
CA GLN A 285 1.91 6.96 -7.53
C GLN A 285 0.43 6.63 -7.78
N ILE A 286 -0.48 7.42 -7.22
CA ILE A 286 -1.92 7.35 -7.49
C ILE A 286 -2.26 8.58 -8.32
N ALA A 287 -2.42 8.37 -9.63
CA ALA A 287 -2.51 9.46 -10.59
C ALA A 287 -3.63 9.25 -11.63
N PRO A 288 -4.91 9.17 -11.19
CA PRO A 288 -6.02 9.01 -12.12
C PRO A 288 -6.09 10.15 -13.14
N GLY A 289 -6.26 9.76 -14.41
CA GLY A 289 -6.50 10.65 -15.53
C GLY A 289 -8.00 10.92 -15.76
N ALA A 290 -8.33 11.37 -16.97
CA ALA A 290 -9.71 11.64 -17.34
C ALA A 290 -10.57 10.39 -17.20
N ASN A 291 -11.68 10.52 -16.47
CA ASN A 291 -12.66 9.46 -16.22
C ASN A 291 -12.12 8.25 -15.45
N GLN A 292 -10.95 8.36 -14.82
CA GLN A 292 -10.38 7.30 -14.00
C GLN A 292 -10.56 7.62 -12.53
N TRP A 293 -10.97 6.63 -11.75
CA TRP A 293 -11.23 6.76 -10.33
C TRP A 293 -10.38 5.75 -9.55
N VAL A 294 -9.72 6.20 -8.51
CA VAL A 294 -9.10 5.34 -7.51
C VAL A 294 -9.93 5.48 -6.23
N ALA A 295 -10.84 4.53 -6.04
CA ALA A 295 -11.82 4.54 -4.96
C ALA A 295 -11.69 3.30 -4.09
N TRP A 296 -11.91 3.47 -2.78
CA TRP A 296 -11.97 2.37 -1.80
C TRP A 296 -10.69 1.53 -1.77
N ALA A 297 -9.54 2.17 -2.01
CA ALA A 297 -8.25 1.51 -2.03
C ALA A 297 -7.70 1.34 -0.60
N SER A 298 -7.14 0.17 -0.31
CA SER A 298 -6.54 -0.16 0.98
C SER A 298 -5.08 -0.59 0.80
N LEU A 299 -4.17 0.08 1.50
CA LEU A 299 -2.74 -0.23 1.56
C LEU A 299 -2.42 -0.62 3.00
N ASN A 300 -2.04 -1.87 3.25
CA ASN A 300 -1.97 -2.45 4.59
C ASN A 300 -0.60 -3.06 4.89
N ASN A 301 0.08 -2.57 5.93
CA ASN A 301 1.43 -3.01 6.30
C ASN A 301 2.41 -3.00 5.10
N THR A 302 2.24 -2.03 4.22
CA THR A 302 2.97 -1.92 2.95
C THR A 302 3.95 -0.74 3.02
N TYR A 303 5.15 -0.96 2.49
CA TYR A 303 6.16 0.06 2.28
C TYR A 303 5.84 0.73 0.96
N VAL A 304 4.96 1.72 1.02
CA VAL A 304 4.47 2.40 -0.19
C VAL A 304 5.56 3.25 -0.85
N GLY A 305 6.64 3.54 -0.13
CA GLY A 305 7.89 4.04 -0.70
C GLY A 305 9.06 3.99 0.29
N ASP A 306 10.19 3.43 -0.16
CA ASP A 306 11.47 3.47 0.55
C ASP A 306 12.62 3.94 -0.35
N THR A 307 13.32 4.98 0.09
CA THR A 307 14.57 5.47 -0.54
C THR A 307 14.33 5.93 -1.99
N ASN A 308 13.17 6.51 -2.26
CA ASN A 308 12.80 6.98 -3.59
C ASN A 308 13.50 8.29 -3.97
N ALA A 309 13.78 8.46 -5.27
CA ALA A 309 14.53 9.63 -5.76
C ALA A 309 13.72 10.94 -5.75
N VAL A 310 12.39 10.87 -5.56
CA VAL A 310 11.51 12.05 -5.45
C VAL A 310 10.58 11.92 -4.25
N ASN A 311 9.47 11.18 -4.35
CA ASN A 311 8.47 11.01 -3.28
C ASN A 311 8.32 9.53 -2.93
N ALA A 312 7.99 9.21 -1.68
CA ALA A 312 7.61 7.84 -1.32
C ALA A 312 6.19 7.53 -1.83
N LEU A 313 5.24 8.42 -1.54
CA LEU A 313 3.86 8.34 -2.01
C LEU A 313 3.45 9.66 -2.68
N GLU A 314 2.94 9.59 -3.90
CA GLU A 314 2.28 10.69 -4.58
C GLU A 314 0.81 10.36 -4.86
N ILE A 315 -0.09 11.28 -4.51
CA ILE A 315 -1.51 11.24 -4.88
C ILE A 315 -1.83 12.53 -5.65
N ASP A 316 -2.25 12.41 -6.90
CA ASP A 316 -2.61 13.57 -7.73
C ASP A 316 -3.66 13.25 -8.79
N THR A 317 -4.84 13.84 -8.69
CA THR A 317 -5.84 13.83 -9.78
C THR A 317 -5.34 14.65 -10.96
N ARG A 318 -5.22 14.05 -12.15
CA ARG A 318 -4.63 14.68 -13.35
C ARG A 318 -5.67 15.24 -14.33
N ALA A 319 -6.97 15.11 -14.05
CA ALA A 319 -8.05 15.70 -14.85
C ALA A 319 -9.25 16.12 -13.98
N PRO A 320 -10.14 16.99 -14.48
CA PRO A 320 -11.33 17.43 -13.72
C PRO A 320 -12.33 16.31 -13.40
N SER A 321 -12.37 15.25 -14.22
CA SER A 321 -13.22 14.08 -13.98
C SER A 321 -12.52 12.96 -13.18
N ALA A 322 -11.25 13.15 -12.84
CA ALA A 322 -10.48 12.20 -12.04
C ALA A 322 -10.93 12.25 -10.57
N ARG A 323 -10.87 11.11 -9.89
CA ARG A 323 -11.25 11.02 -8.47
C ARG A 323 -10.27 10.13 -7.70
N VAL A 324 -9.87 10.59 -6.52
CA VAL A 324 -9.27 9.78 -5.46
C VAL A 324 -10.14 9.93 -4.22
N GLU A 325 -10.76 8.83 -3.79
CA GLU A 325 -11.63 8.86 -2.61
C GLU A 325 -11.63 7.56 -1.80
N GLY A 326 -11.77 7.67 -0.49
CA GLY A 326 -11.89 6.52 0.40
C GLY A 326 -10.63 5.65 0.40
N LEU A 327 -9.47 6.29 0.41
CA LEU A 327 -8.19 5.60 0.49
C LEU A 327 -7.80 5.41 1.95
N GLU A 328 -7.44 4.19 2.33
CA GLU A 328 -6.89 3.90 3.64
C GLU A 328 -5.46 3.34 3.52
N CYS A 329 -4.53 3.95 4.25
CA CYS A 329 -3.17 3.46 4.44
C CYS A 329 -2.98 3.07 5.91
N SER A 330 -3.08 1.78 6.21
CA SER A 330 -3.02 1.24 7.56
C SER A 330 -1.67 0.56 7.82
N ALA A 331 -0.96 1.01 8.86
CA ALA A 331 0.41 0.58 9.21
C ALA A 331 1.47 0.75 8.09
N CYS A 332 1.21 1.65 7.13
CA CYS A 332 2.10 1.91 6.00
C CYS A 332 3.46 2.46 6.42
N TRP A 333 4.44 2.34 5.53
CA TRP A 333 5.78 2.92 5.67
C TRP A 333 6.11 3.86 4.51
N THR A 334 6.66 5.03 4.85
CA THR A 334 7.22 6.01 3.90
C THR A 334 8.54 6.51 4.44
N ALA A 335 9.64 6.34 3.70
CA ALA A 335 10.93 6.79 4.21
C ALA A 335 11.92 7.27 3.15
N SER A 336 12.80 8.17 3.61
CA SER A 336 14.05 8.53 2.96
C SER A 336 13.96 9.10 1.54
N ALA A 337 12.77 9.55 1.12
CA ALA A 337 12.58 10.20 -0.17
C ALA A 337 13.46 11.45 -0.29
N GLN A 338 13.96 11.76 -1.49
CA GLN A 338 14.80 12.96 -1.72
C GLN A 338 14.01 14.27 -1.81
N SER A 339 12.68 14.22 -1.62
CA SER A 339 11.77 15.35 -1.48
C SER A 339 10.86 15.15 -0.25
N ASP A 340 9.61 15.58 -0.33
CA ASP A 340 8.58 15.22 0.64
C ASP A 340 8.34 13.70 0.59
N ASN A 341 8.16 13.04 1.75
CA ASN A 341 7.83 11.61 1.75
C ASN A 341 6.45 11.38 1.11
N ILE A 342 5.42 12.12 1.58
CA ILE A 342 4.06 12.04 1.04
C ILE A 342 3.70 13.38 0.38
N LEU A 343 3.14 13.32 -0.83
CA LEU A 343 2.66 14.48 -1.56
C LEU A 343 1.25 14.25 -2.09
N ILE A 344 0.30 15.09 -1.65
CA ILE A 344 -1.10 15.02 -2.08
C ILE A 344 -1.47 16.32 -2.78
N ARG A 345 -1.96 16.21 -4.02
CA ARG A 345 -2.24 17.33 -4.93
C ARG A 345 -3.52 17.07 -5.73
N ASN A 346 -3.99 18.13 -6.38
CA ASN A 346 -5.13 18.11 -7.29
C ASN A 346 -4.83 18.98 -8.51
N THR A 347 -3.79 18.61 -9.27
CA THR A 347 -3.29 19.40 -10.39
C THR A 347 -4.33 19.52 -11.51
N GLY A 348 -5.15 18.49 -11.69
CA GLY A 348 -6.20 18.42 -12.71
C GLY A 348 -7.55 19.00 -12.30
N GLY A 349 -7.74 19.40 -11.05
CA GLY A 349 -9.02 19.94 -10.57
C GLY A 349 -10.14 18.90 -10.39
N GLY A 350 -9.79 17.63 -10.20
CA GLY A 350 -10.71 16.54 -9.85
C GLY A 350 -11.08 16.49 -8.36
N LEU A 351 -11.50 15.32 -7.88
CA LEU A 351 -11.83 15.08 -6.48
C LEU A 351 -10.67 14.43 -5.72
N VAL A 352 -10.32 14.99 -4.55
CA VAL A 352 -9.40 14.37 -3.58
C VAL A 352 -10.07 14.45 -2.21
N SER A 353 -10.51 13.32 -1.67
CA SER A 353 -11.28 13.28 -0.43
C SER A 353 -11.08 11.98 0.34
N GLU A 354 -11.36 11.95 1.65
CA GLU A 354 -11.42 10.73 2.46
C GLU A 354 -10.14 9.89 2.33
N ILE A 355 -8.99 10.50 2.68
CA ILE A 355 -7.68 9.85 2.66
C ILE A 355 -7.22 9.69 4.11
N HIS A 356 -7.11 8.45 4.55
CA HIS A 356 -6.85 8.11 5.95
C HIS A 356 -5.54 7.37 6.09
N PHE A 357 -4.64 7.92 6.91
CA PHE A 357 -3.41 7.26 7.32
C PHE A 357 -3.55 6.84 8.77
N ASN A 358 -3.54 5.54 9.05
CA ASN A 358 -3.69 5.01 10.40
C ASN A 358 -2.45 4.18 10.77
N GLY A 359 -1.75 4.54 11.85
CA GLY A 359 -0.51 3.84 12.21
C GLY A 359 0.64 4.05 11.22
N LEU A 360 0.62 5.13 10.42
CA LEU A 360 1.66 5.41 9.43
C LEU A 360 3.01 5.61 10.11
N ARG A 361 4.06 5.03 9.52
CA ARG A 361 5.46 5.25 9.86
C ARG A 361 6.10 6.11 8.77
N ASN A 362 6.39 7.37 9.09
CA ASN A 362 6.96 8.34 8.18
C ASN A 362 8.32 8.85 8.69
N TYR A 363 9.37 8.58 7.92
CA TYR A 363 10.73 8.78 8.41
C TYR A 363 11.67 9.47 7.42
N ASN A 364 12.54 10.33 7.96
CA ASN A 364 13.80 10.71 7.32
C ASN A 364 13.67 11.30 5.91
N GLY A 365 12.55 11.93 5.57
CA GLY A 365 12.38 12.63 4.29
C GLY A 365 13.37 13.78 4.16
N ALA A 366 13.86 14.04 2.95
CA ALA A 366 14.75 15.18 2.70
C ALA A 366 14.06 16.53 2.95
N SER A 367 12.74 16.58 2.72
CA SER A 367 11.87 17.73 2.97
C SER A 367 10.81 17.35 4.03
N ASN A 368 9.52 17.57 3.76
CA ASN A 368 8.44 17.34 4.71
C ASN A 368 8.10 15.84 4.83
N GLY A 369 7.51 15.46 5.96
CA GLY A 369 6.94 14.13 6.09
C GLY A 369 5.72 13.94 5.18
N ALA A 370 4.79 14.90 5.24
CA ALA A 370 3.65 14.98 4.34
C ALA A 370 3.38 16.41 3.88
N ASN A 371 3.04 16.58 2.60
CA ASN A 371 2.67 17.86 2.01
C ASN A 371 1.32 17.70 1.30
N VAL A 372 0.25 18.12 1.99
CA VAL A 372 -1.13 18.04 1.53
C VAL A 372 -1.52 19.38 0.92
N LYS A 373 -1.44 19.50 -0.40
CA LYS A 373 -1.71 20.78 -1.10
C LYS A 373 -3.17 21.00 -1.44
N ALA A 374 -3.97 19.94 -1.49
CA ALA A 374 -5.39 19.99 -1.81
C ALA A 374 -6.12 18.79 -1.22
N GLY A 375 -7.44 18.92 -1.08
CA GLY A 375 -8.35 17.86 -0.63
C GLY A 375 -9.14 18.22 0.62
N THR A 376 -10.04 17.33 1.01
CA THR A 376 -10.83 17.38 2.24
C THR A 376 -10.77 16.02 2.92
N PHE A 377 -10.93 15.93 4.25
CA PHE A 377 -10.86 14.63 4.97
C PHE A 377 -9.53 13.88 4.76
N VAL A 378 -8.41 14.62 4.80
CA VAL A 378 -7.06 14.03 4.81
C VAL A 378 -6.57 13.95 6.26
N THR A 379 -6.39 12.73 6.76
CA THR A 379 -6.21 12.46 8.19
C THR A 379 -4.98 11.61 8.49
N PHE A 380 -4.34 11.90 9.62
CA PHE A 380 -3.21 11.13 10.16
C PHE A 380 -3.52 10.73 11.60
N ASP A 381 -3.68 9.44 11.83
CA ASP A 381 -4.15 8.84 13.07
C ASP A 381 -3.13 7.86 13.61
N ALA A 382 -2.87 7.90 14.92
CA ALA A 382 -1.95 6.99 15.60
C ALA A 382 -0.60 6.83 14.87
N SER A 383 -0.17 7.90 14.18
CA SER A 383 0.93 7.87 13.22
C SER A 383 2.20 8.41 13.86
N ARG A 384 3.35 8.09 13.25
CA ARG A 384 4.66 8.56 13.69
C ARG A 384 5.38 9.25 12.55
N PHE A 385 5.77 10.49 12.80
CA PHE A 385 6.57 11.31 11.90
C PHE A 385 7.88 11.70 12.60
N CYS A 386 9.02 11.34 12.02
CA CYS A 386 10.32 11.63 12.62
C CYS A 386 11.42 11.84 11.59
N GLY A 387 12.43 12.63 11.96
CA GLY A 387 13.65 12.76 11.19
C GLY A 387 13.49 13.47 9.84
N ASN A 388 12.32 14.04 9.57
CA ASN A 388 12.05 14.79 8.34
C ASN A 388 12.87 16.10 8.32
N GLY A 389 13.15 16.61 7.12
CA GLY A 389 14.03 17.76 6.91
C GLY A 389 15.51 17.39 6.80
N ARG A 390 15.84 16.15 6.44
CA ARG A 390 17.24 15.67 6.27
C ARG A 390 18.05 16.54 5.30
N GLY A 391 17.41 17.18 4.33
CA GLY A 391 18.04 18.07 3.36
C GLY A 391 18.47 19.43 3.92
N GLY A 392 18.21 19.74 5.20
CA GLY A 392 18.67 20.97 5.86
C GLY A 392 17.78 22.20 5.67
N GLY A 393 16.57 22.03 5.12
CA GLY A 393 15.58 23.10 4.94
C GLY A 393 14.60 23.26 6.12
N ALA A 394 13.78 24.32 6.04
CA ALA A 394 12.67 24.61 6.95
C ALA A 394 11.49 23.63 6.78
N ALA A 395 11.71 22.36 7.10
CA ALA A 395 10.74 21.29 6.90
C ALA A 395 9.74 21.15 8.06
N ALA A 396 8.59 20.55 7.76
CA ALA A 396 7.59 20.14 8.73
C ALA A 396 7.36 18.64 8.70
N ASN A 397 6.82 18.07 9.78
CA ASN A 397 6.27 16.71 9.71
C ASN A 397 5.05 16.67 8.79
N ILE A 398 4.11 17.60 8.97
CA ILE A 398 2.91 17.69 8.12
C ILE A 398 2.70 19.14 7.67
N VAL A 399 2.48 19.35 6.38
CA VAL A 399 2.04 20.62 5.81
C VAL A 399 0.63 20.45 5.26
N TYR A 400 -0.31 21.24 5.75
CA TYR A 400 -1.59 21.48 5.10
C TYR A 400 -1.53 22.79 4.33
N GLY A 401 -1.63 22.68 3.01
CA GLY A 401 -1.64 23.80 2.08
C GLY A 401 -2.87 24.71 2.25
N PRO A 402 -2.89 25.87 1.59
CA PRO A 402 -4.01 26.79 1.70
C PRO A 402 -5.34 26.13 1.33
N ASN A 403 -6.38 26.39 2.12
CA ASN A 403 -7.75 25.92 1.89
C ASN A 403 -7.97 24.40 1.98
N VAL A 404 -6.98 23.61 2.43
CA VAL A 404 -7.26 22.22 2.84
C VAL A 404 -8.13 22.26 4.10
N SER A 405 -9.30 21.62 4.02
CA SER A 405 -10.33 21.64 5.05
C SER A 405 -10.66 20.24 5.58
N ALA A 406 -11.40 20.19 6.69
CA ALA A 406 -11.86 18.96 7.34
C ALA A 406 -10.73 17.94 7.52
N TYR A 407 -9.62 18.36 8.12
CA TYR A 407 -8.43 17.52 8.33
C TYR A 407 -8.31 17.09 9.78
N ALA A 408 -7.57 16.01 10.03
CA ALA A 408 -7.31 15.57 11.39
C ALA A 408 -5.87 15.07 11.57
N VAL A 409 -5.27 15.38 12.71
CA VAL A 409 -4.05 14.75 13.19
C VAL A 409 -4.28 14.34 14.64
N ARG A 410 -4.36 13.04 14.90
CA ARG A 410 -4.77 12.52 16.21
C ARG A 410 -3.83 11.46 16.73
N ASN A 411 -3.59 11.49 18.04
CA ASN A 411 -2.82 10.49 18.78
C ASN A 411 -1.46 10.16 18.14
N SER A 412 -0.85 11.12 17.46
CA SER A 412 0.33 10.91 16.63
C SER A 412 1.58 11.50 17.28
N GLU A 413 2.72 10.86 17.03
CA GLU A 413 4.03 11.39 17.36
C GLU A 413 4.49 12.27 16.21
N LEU A 414 4.52 13.59 16.43
CA LEU A 414 4.98 14.61 15.50
C LEU A 414 6.31 15.22 15.97
N GLY A 415 7.12 14.39 16.62
CA GLY A 415 8.34 14.81 17.29
C GLY A 415 9.54 15.01 16.36
N GLY A 416 10.68 15.25 17.01
CA GLY A 416 11.95 15.53 16.35
C GLY A 416 12.62 14.30 15.73
N SER A 417 13.52 13.70 16.50
CA SER A 417 14.47 12.68 16.05
C SER A 417 14.10 11.23 16.42
N CYS A 418 12.87 10.95 16.88
CA CYS A 418 12.47 9.62 17.35
C CYS A 418 13.43 9.05 18.41
N GLY A 419 13.65 9.77 19.52
CA GLY A 419 14.59 9.35 20.56
C GLY A 419 16.06 9.32 20.12
N GLY A 420 16.42 10.08 19.08
CA GLY A 420 17.79 10.15 18.54
C GLY A 420 18.09 9.17 17.41
N LEU A 421 17.10 8.43 16.91
CA LEU A 421 17.25 7.55 15.75
C LEU A 421 17.71 8.32 14.50
N PHE A 422 17.23 9.54 14.32
CA PHE A 422 17.60 10.41 13.20
C PHE A 422 18.34 11.66 13.68
N LYS A 423 19.27 12.18 12.87
CA LYS A 423 19.97 13.43 13.19
C LYS A 423 19.11 14.66 12.94
N ALA A 424 18.26 14.61 11.92
CA ALA A 424 17.39 15.71 11.56
C ALA A 424 16.20 15.82 12.53
N ALA A 425 15.74 17.05 12.74
CA ALA A 425 14.49 17.34 13.41
C ALA A 425 13.76 18.40 12.57
N PRO A 426 12.46 18.23 12.27
CA PRO A 426 11.70 19.21 11.54
C PRO A 426 11.57 20.52 12.34
N GLN A 427 11.57 21.63 11.63
CA GLN A 427 11.31 22.93 12.23
C GLN A 427 9.88 23.00 12.78
N HIS A 428 8.94 22.36 12.11
CA HIS A 428 7.52 22.39 12.47
C HIS A 428 6.94 20.99 12.66
N GLY A 429 6.06 20.82 13.65
CA GLY A 429 5.20 19.63 13.71
C GLY A 429 4.16 19.69 12.60
N ILE A 430 3.30 20.70 12.65
CA ILE A 430 2.29 20.99 11.62
C ILE A 430 2.47 22.40 11.08
N VAL A 431 2.32 22.58 9.77
CA VAL A 431 2.17 23.90 9.13
C VAL A 431 0.78 24.01 8.55
N LEU A 432 0.05 25.06 8.94
CA LEU A 432 -1.23 25.47 8.38
C LEU A 432 -1.01 26.70 7.50
N ALA A 433 -0.92 26.47 6.18
CA ALA A 433 -0.43 27.47 5.23
C ALA A 433 -1.48 28.49 4.75
N GLY A 434 -2.71 28.45 5.28
CA GLY A 434 -3.75 29.41 4.91
C GLY A 434 -5.05 29.22 5.71
N ASN A 435 -6.17 29.38 5.02
CA ASN A 435 -7.50 29.21 5.63
C ASN A 435 -7.84 27.71 5.77
N ASN A 436 -7.29 27.07 6.79
CA ASN A 436 -7.47 25.65 7.06
C ASN A 436 -8.62 25.41 8.07
N ALA A 437 -9.83 25.22 7.56
CA ALA A 437 -11.05 25.08 8.37
C ALA A 437 -11.37 23.62 8.73
N GLY A 438 -12.10 23.38 9.82
CA GLY A 438 -12.58 22.03 10.16
C GLY A 438 -11.48 21.11 10.72
N GLY A 439 -10.45 21.66 11.34
CA GLY A 439 -9.29 20.91 11.80
C GLY A 439 -9.49 20.25 13.16
N LEU A 440 -9.08 18.99 13.30
CA LEU A 440 -9.01 18.28 14.59
C LEU A 440 -7.56 17.87 14.87
N VAL A 441 -6.88 18.61 15.75
CA VAL A 441 -5.51 18.32 16.18
C VAL A 441 -5.53 17.95 17.65
N SER A 442 -5.50 16.66 17.97
CA SER A 442 -5.62 16.22 19.37
C SER A 442 -4.84 14.98 19.78
N GLY A 443 -4.42 14.94 21.05
CA GLY A 443 -3.73 13.77 21.59
C GLY A 443 -2.30 13.59 21.07
N ASN A 444 -1.72 14.58 20.39
CA ASN A 444 -0.44 14.42 19.72
C ASN A 444 0.75 14.74 20.64
N ASP A 445 1.90 14.17 20.31
CA ASP A 445 3.18 14.53 20.90
C ASP A 445 4.02 15.38 19.94
N PHE A 446 4.25 16.65 20.30
CA PHE A 446 5.10 17.57 19.53
C PHE A 446 6.54 17.68 20.06
N SER A 447 6.93 16.84 21.01
CA SER A 447 8.24 16.90 21.65
C SER A 447 9.38 16.80 20.64
N GLY A 448 10.30 17.77 20.67
CA GLY A 448 11.44 17.82 19.77
C GLY A 448 11.20 18.47 18.40
N SER A 449 9.96 18.85 18.06
CA SER A 449 9.73 19.81 16.97
C SER A 449 10.11 21.23 17.43
N GLY A 450 10.65 22.06 16.53
CA GLY A 450 11.05 23.44 16.89
C GLY A 450 9.86 24.32 17.26
N THR A 451 8.83 24.32 16.42
CA THR A 451 7.53 24.95 16.66
C THR A 451 6.44 23.91 16.44
N PRO A 452 5.61 23.58 17.45
CA PRO A 452 4.57 22.56 17.31
C PRO A 452 3.64 22.79 16.12
N ILE A 453 3.05 23.99 16.04
CA ILE A 453 2.16 24.38 14.94
C ILE A 453 2.56 25.76 14.45
N SER A 454 2.78 25.90 13.15
CA SER A 454 2.90 27.18 12.45
C SER A 454 1.58 27.52 11.77
N GLY A 455 1.11 28.76 11.93
CA GLY A 455 -0.23 29.18 11.51
C GLY A 455 -1.31 28.82 12.53
N ALA A 456 -2.57 28.85 12.11
CA ALA A 456 -3.71 28.55 12.97
C ALA A 456 -4.90 27.98 12.17
N PRO A 457 -5.70 27.09 12.78
CA PRO A 457 -6.91 26.61 12.14
C PRO A 457 -7.98 27.71 12.11
N THR A 458 -9.00 27.51 11.28
CA THR A 458 -10.15 28.41 11.15
C THR A 458 -11.47 27.64 11.25
N GLY A 459 -12.61 28.34 11.20
CA GLY A 459 -13.93 27.70 11.28
C GLY A 459 -14.14 26.90 12.56
N ASP A 460 -14.88 25.80 12.46
CA ASP A 460 -15.14 24.87 13.58
C ASP A 460 -13.95 23.93 13.74
N SER A 461 -13.03 24.24 14.65
CA SER A 461 -11.78 23.50 14.82
C SER A 461 -11.45 23.21 16.28
N VAL A 462 -10.70 22.15 16.53
CA VAL A 462 -10.28 21.72 17.86
C VAL A 462 -8.77 21.51 17.87
N VAL A 463 -8.11 22.16 18.84
CA VAL A 463 -6.70 21.92 19.19
C VAL A 463 -6.67 21.65 20.69
N SER A 464 -6.42 20.39 21.09
CA SER A 464 -6.49 20.00 22.50
C SER A 464 -5.75 18.70 22.82
N SER A 465 -5.40 18.53 24.08
CA SER A 465 -4.67 17.36 24.60
C SER A 465 -3.35 17.07 23.87
N ASN A 466 -2.61 18.11 23.47
CA ASN A 466 -1.34 17.98 22.75
C ASN A 466 -0.14 18.25 23.68
N LEU A 467 0.74 17.26 23.84
CA LEU A 467 2.00 17.40 24.56
C LEU A 467 2.92 18.37 23.80
N GLY A 468 3.54 19.31 24.51
CA GLY A 468 4.37 20.36 23.93
C GLY A 468 3.61 21.64 23.53
N ILE A 469 2.28 21.60 23.48
CA ILE A 469 1.43 22.80 23.33
C ILE A 469 0.71 23.09 24.66
N ASP A 470 -0.04 22.10 25.16
CA ASP A 470 -0.88 22.30 26.33
C ASP A 470 -0.08 22.24 27.64
N THR A 471 1.09 21.62 27.58
CA THR A 471 2.04 21.51 28.70
C THR A 471 3.09 22.63 28.70
N ALA A 472 3.05 23.55 27.75
CA ALA A 472 4.05 24.61 27.57
C ALA A 472 3.36 25.98 27.43
N PRO A 473 3.01 26.65 28.55
CA PRO A 473 2.35 27.95 28.51
C PRO A 473 3.13 28.99 27.69
N ALA A 474 2.44 29.67 26.78
CA ALA A 474 3.05 30.77 26.02
C ALA A 474 3.19 32.02 26.90
N THR A 475 4.23 32.83 26.68
CA THR A 475 4.38 34.12 27.36
C THR A 475 4.14 35.24 26.36
N VAL A 476 3.17 36.11 26.64
CA VAL A 476 2.77 37.21 25.75
C VAL A 476 2.75 38.52 26.53
N ALA A 477 3.34 39.57 25.97
CA ALA A 477 3.22 40.91 26.54
C ALA A 477 1.81 41.44 26.26
N SER A 478 1.15 41.97 27.30
CA SER A 478 -0.18 42.57 27.14
C SER A 478 -0.08 43.76 26.18
N ALA A 479 -1.00 43.81 25.22
CA ALA A 479 -1.15 44.85 24.22
C ALA A 479 -2.64 44.98 23.85
N ALA A 480 -3.02 46.01 23.10
CA ALA A 480 -4.41 46.16 22.65
C ALA A 480 -4.90 44.93 21.87
N THR A 481 -4.03 44.36 21.02
CA THR A 481 -4.22 43.04 20.40
C THR A 481 -3.10 42.12 20.85
N ILE A 482 -3.44 40.93 21.34
CA ILE A 482 -2.46 39.88 21.64
C ILE A 482 -2.58 38.74 20.64
N ASP A 483 -1.43 38.14 20.28
CA ASP A 483 -1.36 36.90 19.49
C ASP A 483 -0.87 35.75 20.38
N VAL A 484 -1.76 34.80 20.61
CA VAL A 484 -1.55 33.63 21.47
C VAL A 484 -1.24 32.37 20.66
N HIS A 485 -1.09 32.48 19.33
CA HIS A 485 -0.83 31.37 18.41
C HIS A 485 -1.81 30.21 18.67
N THR A 486 -1.32 28.98 18.86
CA THR A 486 -2.15 27.81 19.20
C THR A 486 -2.15 27.46 20.69
N ALA A 487 -1.50 28.25 21.54
CA ALA A 487 -1.40 27.95 22.96
C ALA A 487 -2.78 28.03 23.66
N PRO A 488 -3.14 27.04 24.50
CA PRO A 488 -4.35 27.10 25.32
C PRO A 488 -4.13 27.83 26.65
N VAL A 489 -2.89 27.96 27.11
CA VAL A 489 -2.53 28.65 28.36
C VAL A 489 -1.51 29.73 28.05
N VAL A 490 -1.77 30.95 28.52
CA VAL A 490 -0.96 32.13 28.21
C VAL A 490 -0.65 32.91 29.49
N MET A 491 0.63 33.18 29.70
CA MET A 491 1.16 34.05 30.75
C MET A 491 1.28 35.48 30.22
N LEU A 492 0.46 36.39 30.76
CA LEU A 492 0.43 37.80 30.36
C LEU A 492 1.43 38.61 31.18
N THR A 493 2.39 39.27 30.54
CA THR A 493 3.52 39.94 31.25
C THR A 493 3.41 41.46 31.33
N GLY A 494 2.35 42.08 30.81
CA GLY A 494 2.12 43.53 30.85
C GLY A 494 0.78 43.91 31.49
N ASN A 495 0.54 45.20 31.61
CA ASN A 495 -0.68 45.80 32.18
C ASN A 495 -1.49 46.62 31.16
N VAL A 496 -1.11 46.58 29.87
CA VAL A 496 -1.87 47.24 28.81
C VAL A 496 -3.24 46.60 28.69
N LYS A 497 -4.27 47.44 28.49
CA LYS A 497 -5.65 47.02 28.31
C LYS A 497 -5.81 46.25 26.99
N ILE A 498 -6.32 45.02 27.05
CA ILE A 498 -6.52 44.11 25.91
C ILE A 498 -7.95 44.30 25.38
N SER A 499 -8.08 44.52 24.07
CA SER A 499 -9.37 44.60 23.38
C SER A 499 -9.54 43.57 22.26
N ALA A 500 -8.47 42.86 21.88
CA ALA A 500 -8.54 41.77 20.92
C ALA A 500 -7.55 40.63 21.22
N ILE A 501 -7.97 39.39 20.95
CA ILE A 501 -7.17 38.16 21.09
C ILE A 501 -7.20 37.41 19.76
N ARG A 502 -6.02 37.05 19.23
CA ARG A 502 -5.82 36.29 17.99
C ARG A 502 -4.91 35.08 18.23
N PRO A 503 -4.94 34.07 17.35
CA PRO A 503 -5.95 33.80 16.31
C PRO A 503 -7.29 33.33 16.91
N THR A 504 -8.33 33.25 16.07
CA THR A 504 -9.69 32.85 16.47
C THR A 504 -10.19 31.71 15.60
N TRP A 505 -10.81 30.71 16.23
CA TRP A 505 -11.61 29.67 15.60
C TRP A 505 -12.77 29.30 16.53
N ASN A 506 -13.89 28.85 15.98
CA ASN A 506 -15.08 28.56 16.76
C ASN A 506 -14.81 27.40 17.73
N GLY A 507 -15.24 27.57 18.99
CA GLY A 507 -15.00 26.60 20.05
C GLY A 507 -13.63 26.70 20.72
N ARG A 508 -12.78 27.68 20.35
CA ARG A 508 -11.48 27.88 21.00
C ARG A 508 -11.64 28.22 22.48
N THR A 509 -10.90 27.54 23.34
CA THR A 509 -10.75 27.86 24.76
C THR A 509 -9.36 28.37 25.07
N LEU A 510 -9.25 29.30 26.02
CA LEU A 510 -7.98 29.80 26.54
C LEU A 510 -8.04 29.99 28.05
N LYS A 511 -6.88 29.88 28.69
CA LYS A 511 -6.64 30.32 30.06
C LYS A 511 -5.56 31.41 30.06
N LEU A 512 -5.94 32.62 30.42
CA LEU A 512 -5.05 33.79 30.45
C LEU A 512 -4.66 34.08 31.90
N ILE A 513 -3.35 34.13 32.21
CA ILE A 513 -2.85 34.27 33.57
C ILE A 513 -1.97 35.54 33.65
N PRO A 514 -2.44 36.63 34.30
CA PRO A 514 -1.64 37.83 34.50
C PRO A 514 -0.46 37.55 35.44
N THR A 515 0.76 37.84 35.00
CA THR A 515 1.98 37.60 35.79
C THR A 515 2.58 38.89 36.36
N LYS A 516 2.18 40.06 35.85
CA LYS A 516 2.65 41.37 36.31
C LYS A 516 1.48 42.32 36.52
N GLY A 517 0.97 42.36 37.76
CA GLY A 517 -0.15 43.22 38.15
C GLY A 517 -1.49 42.80 37.53
N THR A 518 -2.47 43.71 37.62
CA THR A 518 -3.83 43.47 37.13
C THR A 518 -3.89 43.54 35.60
N ALA A 519 -4.47 42.53 34.96
CA ALA A 519 -4.84 42.59 33.55
C ALA A 519 -6.26 43.15 33.40
N SER A 520 -6.45 43.99 32.39
CA SER A 520 -7.76 44.59 32.06
C SER A 520 -8.17 44.25 30.63
N PHE A 521 -9.41 43.83 30.45
CA PHE A 521 -10.01 43.44 29.18
C PHE A 521 -11.21 44.34 28.88
N THR A 522 -11.31 44.86 27.66
CA THR A 522 -12.36 45.80 27.26
C THR A 522 -13.04 45.41 25.96
N THR A 523 -14.33 45.74 25.85
CA THR A 523 -15.05 45.65 24.59
C THR A 523 -14.54 46.70 23.58
N GLY A 524 -14.89 46.55 22.29
CA GLY A 524 -14.42 47.40 21.19
C GLY A 524 -13.47 46.72 20.19
N GLY A 525 -13.09 45.47 20.45
CA GLY A 525 -12.48 44.56 19.48
C GLY A 525 -13.28 43.26 19.40
N ASN A 526 -12.64 42.10 19.59
CA ASN A 526 -13.31 40.79 19.51
C ASN A 526 -13.64 40.19 20.89
N LEU A 527 -13.85 41.01 21.93
CA LEU A 527 -14.28 40.58 23.26
C LEU A 527 -15.76 40.92 23.48
N CYS A 528 -16.56 39.93 23.90
CA CYS A 528 -18.00 40.10 24.13
C CYS A 528 -18.30 40.88 25.42
N ASN A 529 -17.42 40.78 26.42
CA ASN A 529 -17.56 41.40 27.72
C ASN A 529 -16.22 41.92 28.23
N ALA A 530 -16.28 42.94 29.09
CA ALA A 530 -15.12 43.40 29.84
C ALA A 530 -14.83 42.45 31.01
N ALA A 531 -13.57 42.37 31.41
CA ALA A 531 -13.12 41.60 32.56
C ALA A 531 -11.86 42.23 33.17
N THR A 532 -11.60 41.96 34.44
CA THR A 532 -10.36 42.34 35.12
C THR A 532 -9.89 41.16 35.95
N ALA A 533 -8.58 40.87 35.91
CA ALA A 533 -8.00 39.80 36.69
C ALA A 533 -6.79 40.31 37.46
N ALA A 534 -6.77 40.02 38.77
CA ALA A 534 -5.61 40.27 39.60
C ALA A 534 -4.42 39.41 39.15
N GLN A 535 -3.23 39.78 39.60
CA GLN A 535 -2.02 38.99 39.35
C GLN A 535 -2.23 37.54 39.83
N ASN A 536 -1.82 36.59 38.98
CA ASN A 536 -1.89 35.14 39.16
C ASN A 536 -3.32 34.56 39.27
N VAL A 537 -4.36 35.35 38.95
CA VAL A 537 -5.74 34.86 38.86
C VAL A 537 -6.07 34.59 37.38
N PRO A 538 -6.35 33.33 36.99
CA PRO A 538 -6.69 33.01 35.60
C PRO A 538 -8.01 33.63 35.15
N VAL A 539 -8.09 33.98 33.87
CA VAL A 539 -9.33 34.27 33.13
C VAL A 539 -9.56 33.15 32.13
N ASP A 540 -10.72 32.52 32.19
CA ASP A 540 -11.12 31.54 31.19
C ASP A 540 -11.80 32.27 30.03
N ALA A 541 -11.41 31.97 28.80
CA ALA A 541 -11.96 32.57 27.60
C ALA A 541 -12.51 31.50 26.64
N TYR A 542 -13.68 31.77 26.07
CA TYR A 542 -14.32 30.92 25.05
C TYR A 542 -14.73 31.75 23.83
N PHE A 543 -14.26 31.36 22.65
CA PHE A 543 -14.63 32.00 21.39
C PHE A 543 -15.87 31.33 20.79
N ASN A 544 -16.97 32.09 20.67
CA ASN A 544 -18.27 31.57 20.21
C ASN A 544 -18.49 31.68 18.69
N GLY A 545 -17.42 31.92 17.92
CA GLY A 545 -17.48 32.20 16.48
C GLY A 545 -17.56 33.69 16.13
N ILE A 546 -17.88 34.57 17.08
CA ILE A 546 -18.01 36.01 16.86
C ILE A 546 -17.04 36.78 17.77
N CYS A 547 -17.06 36.53 19.07
CA CYS A 547 -16.23 37.19 20.06
C CYS A 547 -15.86 36.25 21.24
N TRP A 548 -14.89 36.67 22.04
CA TRP A 548 -14.45 35.99 23.25
C TRP A 548 -15.35 36.33 24.43
N ASN A 549 -15.92 35.30 25.06
CA ASN A 549 -16.59 35.41 26.35
C ASN A 549 -15.56 35.14 27.43
N LEU A 550 -15.38 36.09 28.36
CA LEU A 550 -14.39 36.01 29.43
C LEU A 550 -15.08 35.75 30.77
N LYS A 551 -14.53 34.85 31.59
CA LYS A 551 -15.00 34.54 32.94
C LYS A 551 -13.87 34.60 33.96
#